data_AF-A3MS82-F1
#
_entry.id   AF-A3MS82-F1
#
_cell.length_a   1.000
_cell.length_b   1.000
_cell.length_c   1.000
_cell.angle_alpha   90.00
_cell.angle_beta   90.00
_cell.angle_gamma   90.00
#
_symmetry.space_group_name_H-M   'P 1'
#
loop_
_entity.id
_entity.type
_entity.pdbx_description
1 polymer ?
#
loop_
_entity_poly.entity_id
_entity_poly.type
_entity_poly.pdbx_seq_one_letter_code
_entity_poly.pdbx_strand_id
1 'polypeptide(L)'
;MKGEDFSLYDVERAELGEEFKLALSRASDGANVFIVGPAGSGKTLMLRKLGLYLSRAGRRGVYVKLEWVKYGWGLSDYVSRYGARSRELTGLDGGVDADLILLDDGELVWGYGSAYKNLLRDLRGRQIVAAFREIDMDAAALLFGDGFVIYLKGEPAEAPVAKSPFGFAFLNKSAEIIVI
;
A
#
# COMPACT_ATOMS: atom_id res chain seq x y z
N MET A 1 -11.01 -13.78 -1.98
CA MET A 1 -9.98 -13.50 -3.02
C MET A 1 -9.11 -12.35 -2.55
N LYS A 2 -7.80 -12.38 -2.81
CA LYS A 2 -6.90 -11.26 -2.47
C LYS A 2 -7.02 -10.19 -3.56
N GLY A 3 -6.91 -8.92 -3.18
CA GLY A 3 -7.02 -7.79 -4.13
C GLY A 3 -5.96 -7.79 -5.24
N GLU A 4 -4.91 -8.59 -5.11
CA GLU A 4 -3.82 -8.77 -6.08
C GLU A 4 -4.14 -9.77 -7.19
N ASP A 5 -5.13 -10.65 -6.97
CA ASP A 5 -5.52 -11.68 -7.92
C ASP A 5 -6.25 -11.09 -9.14
N PHE A 6 -6.74 -9.84 -9.00
CA PHE A 6 -7.41 -9.10 -10.06
C PHE A 6 -6.40 -8.61 -11.10
N SER A 7 -6.66 -8.92 -12.38
CA SER A 7 -5.93 -8.30 -13.48
C SER A 7 -6.25 -6.80 -13.58
N LEU A 8 -5.45 -6.02 -14.31
CA LEU A 8 -5.79 -4.62 -14.57
C LEU A 8 -7.16 -4.44 -15.23
N TYR A 9 -7.55 -5.41 -16.07
CA TYR A 9 -8.85 -5.43 -16.71
C TYR A 9 -10.00 -5.58 -15.70
N ASP A 10 -9.83 -6.43 -14.70
CA ASP A 10 -10.81 -6.60 -13.63
C ASP A 10 -10.87 -5.36 -12.74
N VAL A 11 -9.72 -4.75 -12.44
CA VAL A 11 -9.61 -3.50 -11.67
C VAL A 11 -10.33 -2.35 -12.38
N GLU A 12 -10.21 -2.27 -13.70
CA GLU A 12 -10.87 -1.23 -14.50
C GLU A 12 -12.40 -1.34 -14.40
N ARG A 13 -12.93 -2.56 -14.52
CA ARG A 13 -14.37 -2.86 -14.53
C ARG A 13 -15.02 -2.92 -13.16
N ALA A 14 -14.23 -3.00 -12.08
CA ALA A 14 -14.76 -3.03 -10.72
C ALA A 14 -15.60 -1.77 -10.45
N GLU A 15 -16.90 -1.90 -10.20
CA GLU A 15 -17.73 -0.76 -9.81
C GLU A 15 -17.44 -0.41 -8.34
N LEU A 16 -16.89 0.79 -8.13
CA LEU A 16 -16.63 1.33 -6.80
C LEU A 16 -17.54 2.53 -6.58
N GLY A 17 -18.04 2.67 -5.34
CA GLY A 17 -19.02 3.68 -4.95
C GLY A 17 -18.49 5.12 -4.90
N GLU A 18 -19.24 5.99 -4.24
CA GLU A 18 -18.91 7.41 -4.07
C GLU A 18 -17.57 7.62 -3.34
N GLU A 19 -17.17 6.70 -2.48
CA GLU A 19 -15.89 6.69 -1.79
C GLU A 19 -14.71 6.74 -2.78
N PHE A 20 -14.82 6.02 -3.91
CA PHE A 20 -13.79 6.03 -4.94
C PHE A 20 -13.71 7.38 -5.66
N LYS A 21 -14.86 7.97 -6.01
CA LYS A 21 -14.89 9.28 -6.67
C LYS A 21 -14.27 10.35 -5.76
N LEU A 22 -14.60 10.31 -4.48
CA LEU A 22 -14.04 11.21 -3.47
C LEU A 22 -12.53 11.01 -3.32
N ALA A 23 -12.07 9.75 -3.20
CA ALA A 23 -10.64 9.44 -3.13
C ALA A 23 -9.89 9.95 -4.37
N LEU A 24 -10.43 9.71 -5.55
CA LEU A 24 -9.84 10.11 -6.81
C LEU A 24 -9.75 11.63 -6.95
N SER A 25 -10.80 12.36 -6.56
CA SER A 25 -10.78 13.83 -6.55
C SER A 25 -9.66 14.35 -5.66
N ARG A 26 -9.61 13.88 -4.40
CA ARG A 26 -8.58 14.33 -3.44
C ARG A 26 -7.17 13.98 -3.88
N ALA A 27 -6.97 12.76 -4.39
CA ALA A 27 -5.66 12.34 -4.89
C ALA A 27 -5.25 13.11 -6.15
N SER A 28 -6.19 13.43 -7.04
CA SER A 28 -5.91 14.24 -8.24
C SER A 28 -5.45 15.64 -7.88
N ASP A 29 -6.02 16.22 -6.81
CA ASP A 29 -5.64 17.54 -6.26
C ASP A 29 -4.31 17.54 -5.50
N GLY A 30 -3.63 16.39 -5.41
CA GLY A 30 -2.33 16.25 -4.74
C GLY A 30 -2.40 15.97 -3.25
N ALA A 31 -3.60 15.79 -2.67
CA ALA A 31 -3.74 15.47 -1.26
C ALA A 31 -3.33 14.01 -0.97
N ASN A 32 -2.78 13.76 0.22
CA ASN A 32 -2.64 12.39 0.70
C ASN A 32 -4.03 11.78 0.95
N VAL A 33 -4.17 10.48 0.67
CA VAL A 33 -5.43 9.76 0.86
C VAL A 33 -5.16 8.45 1.58
N PHE A 34 -5.87 8.20 2.67
CA PHE A 34 -5.71 7.01 3.49
C PHE A 34 -6.99 6.18 3.45
N ILE A 35 -6.94 5.03 2.77
CA ILE A 35 -8.04 4.10 2.62
C ILE A 35 -7.94 3.06 3.73
N VAL A 36 -8.93 3.01 4.62
CA VAL A 36 -8.89 2.18 5.82
C VAL A 36 -10.03 1.17 5.78
N GLY A 37 -9.74 -0.10 5.97
CA GLY A 37 -10.79 -1.11 6.07
C GLY A 37 -10.28 -2.52 6.36
N PRO A 38 -11.14 -3.40 6.89
CA PRO A 38 -10.75 -4.77 7.26
C PRO A 38 -10.26 -5.59 6.06
N ALA A 39 -9.72 -6.78 6.32
CA ALA A 39 -9.43 -7.72 5.25
C ALA A 39 -10.72 -8.02 4.45
N GLY A 40 -10.62 -8.09 3.12
CA GLY A 40 -11.78 -8.30 2.25
C GLY A 40 -12.60 -7.06 1.91
N SER A 41 -12.37 -5.89 2.55
CA SER A 41 -13.11 -4.63 2.27
C SER A 41 -12.90 -4.01 0.88
N GLY A 42 -12.03 -4.57 0.05
CA GLY A 42 -11.71 -4.01 -1.26
C GLY A 42 -10.67 -2.88 -1.25
N LYS A 43 -10.04 -2.54 -0.12
CA LYS A 43 -9.04 -1.45 -0.04
C LYS A 43 -7.90 -1.54 -1.08
N THR A 44 -7.33 -2.74 -1.30
CA THR A 44 -6.28 -2.96 -2.31
C THR A 44 -6.83 -2.76 -3.72
N LEU A 45 -8.05 -3.22 -3.99
CA LEU A 45 -8.71 -3.02 -5.29
C LEU A 45 -8.94 -1.52 -5.55
N MET A 46 -9.45 -0.79 -4.55
CA MET A 46 -9.63 0.66 -4.61
C MET A 46 -8.31 1.40 -4.83
N LEU A 47 -7.27 1.05 -4.07
CA LEU A 47 -5.93 1.63 -4.21
C LEU A 47 -5.36 1.43 -5.62
N ARG A 48 -5.47 0.20 -6.16
CA ARG A 48 -5.00 -0.12 -7.52
C ARG A 48 -5.81 0.59 -8.59
N LYS A 49 -7.13 0.70 -8.41
CA LYS A 49 -8.00 1.45 -9.34
C LYS A 49 -7.64 2.94 -9.35
N LEU A 50 -7.35 3.53 -8.19
CA LEU A 50 -6.84 4.91 -8.12
C LEU A 50 -5.54 5.03 -8.90
N GLY A 51 -4.61 4.08 -8.73
CA GLY A 51 -3.38 4.04 -9.51
C GLY A 51 -3.58 4.05 -11.01
N LEU A 52 -4.51 3.22 -11.50
CA LEU A 52 -4.84 3.16 -12.92
C LEU A 52 -5.38 4.50 -13.44
N TYR A 53 -6.27 5.14 -12.69
CA TYR A 53 -6.85 6.43 -13.09
C TYR A 53 -5.83 7.57 -13.01
N LEU A 54 -4.99 7.61 -11.97
CA LEU A 54 -3.94 8.60 -11.81
C LEU A 54 -2.84 8.44 -12.88
N SER A 55 -2.49 7.21 -13.24
CA SER A 55 -1.60 6.89 -14.37
C SER A 55 -2.17 7.44 -15.68
N ARG A 56 -3.45 7.20 -15.97
CA ARG A 56 -4.14 7.73 -17.16
C ARG A 56 -4.21 9.26 -17.17
N ALA A 57 -4.24 9.89 -16.00
CA ALA A 57 -4.13 11.33 -15.84
C ALA A 57 -2.68 11.87 -15.97
N GLY A 58 -1.71 11.00 -16.28
CA GLY A 58 -0.31 11.38 -16.48
C GLY A 58 0.51 11.50 -15.20
N ARG A 59 0.01 11.05 -14.04
CA ARG A 59 0.76 11.06 -12.79
C ARG A 59 1.84 9.99 -12.79
N ARG A 60 3.03 10.33 -12.31
CA ARG A 60 4.19 9.43 -12.28
C ARG A 60 4.31 8.77 -10.91
N GLY A 61 3.59 7.68 -10.72
CA GLY A 61 3.58 6.99 -9.44
C GLY A 61 4.41 5.70 -9.37
N VAL A 62 4.49 5.13 -8.18
CA VAL A 62 4.93 3.75 -7.97
C VAL A 62 4.03 3.06 -6.94
N TYR A 63 3.66 1.83 -7.23
CA TYR A 63 2.94 0.96 -6.30
C TYR A 63 3.91 0.18 -5.42
N VAL A 64 3.82 0.38 -4.11
CA VAL A 64 4.69 -0.22 -3.10
C VAL A 64 3.84 -1.09 -2.17
N LYS A 65 4.12 -2.39 -2.14
CA LYS A 65 3.53 -3.30 -1.17
C LYS A 65 4.52 -3.61 -0.05
N LEU A 66 4.20 -3.20 1.17
CA LEU A 66 5.13 -3.30 2.30
C LEU A 66 5.47 -4.74 2.70
N GLU A 67 4.59 -5.71 2.41
CA GLU A 67 4.90 -7.13 2.62
C GLU A 67 6.12 -7.60 1.79
N TRP A 68 6.36 -7.00 0.61
CA TRP A 68 7.45 -7.40 -0.29
C TRP A 68 8.79 -6.75 0.05
N VAL A 69 8.75 -5.63 0.75
CA VAL A 69 9.94 -4.88 1.14
C VAL A 69 10.74 -5.69 2.17
N LYS A 70 12.05 -5.79 1.96
CA LYS A 70 12.97 -6.46 2.89
C LYS A 70 13.65 -5.45 3.81
N TYR A 71 14.20 -5.94 4.92
CA TYR A 71 14.91 -5.12 5.89
C TYR A 71 16.02 -4.29 5.21
N GLY A 72 16.03 -2.98 5.49
CA GLY A 72 17.05 -2.06 5.00
C GLY A 72 16.88 -1.60 3.54
N TRP A 73 15.87 -2.08 2.83
CA TRP A 73 15.60 -1.61 1.46
C TRP A 73 15.11 -0.16 1.43
N GLY A 74 15.64 0.61 0.49
CA GLY A 74 15.09 1.89 0.05
C GLY A 74 14.12 1.71 -1.12
N LEU A 75 13.63 2.83 -1.66
CA LEU A 75 12.73 2.80 -2.82
C LEU A 75 13.44 2.28 -4.09
N SER A 76 14.73 2.63 -4.26
CA SER A 76 15.52 2.16 -5.39
C SER A 76 15.64 0.63 -5.43
N ASP A 77 15.94 0.01 -4.29
CA ASP A 77 16.00 -1.46 -4.15
C ASP A 77 14.66 -2.08 -4.54
N TYR A 78 13.56 -1.54 -4.01
CA TYR A 78 12.21 -2.03 -4.31
C TYR A 78 11.89 -1.94 -5.81
N VAL A 79 12.11 -0.78 -6.44
CA VAL A 79 11.83 -0.55 -7.86
C VAL A 79 12.67 -1.46 -8.75
N SER A 80 13.94 -1.68 -8.41
CA SER A 80 14.81 -2.58 -9.18
C SER A 80 14.30 -4.03 -9.22
N ARG A 81 13.57 -4.46 -8.19
CA ARG A 81 13.06 -5.84 -8.05
C ARG A 81 11.61 -6.00 -8.49
N TYR A 82 10.78 -5.00 -8.19
CA TYR A 82 9.32 -5.08 -8.32
C TYR A 82 8.71 -3.99 -9.20
N GLY A 83 9.49 -3.06 -9.75
CA GLY A 83 8.97 -1.94 -10.55
C GLY A 83 8.14 -2.37 -11.76
N ALA A 84 8.55 -3.42 -12.48
CA ALA A 84 7.77 -3.98 -13.58
C ALA A 84 6.40 -4.50 -13.11
N ARG A 85 6.39 -5.27 -12.01
CA ARG A 85 5.17 -5.78 -11.39
C ARG A 85 4.27 -4.66 -10.87
N SER A 86 4.83 -3.61 -10.27
CA SER A 86 4.09 -2.43 -9.83
C SER A 86 3.37 -1.73 -10.99
N ARG A 87 4.04 -1.61 -12.15
CA ARG A 87 3.46 -1.07 -13.38
C ARG A 87 2.36 -1.99 -13.91
N GLU A 88 2.57 -3.30 -13.92
CA GLU A 88 1.55 -4.28 -14.32
C GLU A 88 0.30 -4.25 -13.43
N LEU A 89 0.43 -3.90 -12.14
CA LEU A 89 -0.69 -3.90 -11.21
C LEU A 89 -1.53 -2.62 -11.23
N THR A 90 -0.94 -1.49 -11.66
CA THR A 90 -1.53 -0.15 -11.50
C THR A 90 -1.38 0.78 -12.70
N GLY A 91 -0.57 0.43 -13.71
CA GLY A 91 -0.25 1.29 -14.85
C GLY A 91 0.78 2.39 -14.57
N LEU A 92 1.14 2.65 -13.31
CA LEU A 92 2.07 3.73 -12.94
C LEU A 92 3.53 3.40 -13.32
N ASP A 93 4.25 4.38 -13.85
CA ASP A 93 5.60 4.21 -14.40
C ASP A 93 6.64 5.22 -13.87
N GLY A 94 6.42 5.79 -12.70
CA GLY A 94 7.31 6.80 -12.09
C GLY A 94 8.66 6.28 -11.62
N GLY A 95 8.76 4.99 -11.28
CA GLY A 95 10.01 4.38 -10.82
C GLY A 95 10.52 5.00 -9.52
N VAL A 96 11.83 5.25 -9.43
CA VAL A 96 12.47 5.85 -8.23
C VAL A 96 12.14 7.33 -8.08
N ASP A 97 11.87 8.03 -9.19
CA ASP A 97 11.59 9.47 -9.25
C ASP A 97 10.08 9.78 -9.14
N ALA A 98 9.27 8.80 -8.74
CA ALA A 98 7.83 8.95 -8.63
C ALA A 98 7.42 10.08 -7.67
N ASP A 99 6.49 10.94 -8.08
CA ASP A 99 5.90 11.98 -7.24
C ASP A 99 4.75 11.44 -6.36
N LEU A 100 4.16 10.32 -6.79
CA LEU A 100 3.06 9.63 -6.13
C LEU A 100 3.49 8.23 -5.67
N ILE A 101 3.20 7.89 -4.41
CA ILE A 101 3.38 6.56 -3.86
C ILE A 101 2.01 5.97 -3.55
N LEU A 102 1.71 4.82 -4.17
CA LEU A 102 0.60 3.99 -3.72
C LEU A 102 1.13 2.95 -2.74
N LEU A 103 0.76 3.05 -1.48
CA LEU A 103 1.30 2.20 -0.43
C LEU A 103 0.25 1.18 0.03
N ASP A 104 0.45 -0.10 -0.24
CA ASP A 104 -0.42 -1.17 0.28
C ASP A 104 0.16 -1.79 1.55
N ASP A 105 -0.74 -2.25 2.42
CA ASP A 105 -0.44 -2.76 3.77
C ASP A 105 0.29 -1.74 4.66
N GLY A 106 -0.17 -0.49 4.58
CA GLY A 106 0.41 0.66 5.27
C GLY A 106 0.58 0.47 6.77
N GLU A 107 -0.23 -0.36 7.42
CA GLU A 107 -0.14 -0.60 8.86
C GLU A 107 1.20 -1.18 9.33
N LEU A 108 1.96 -1.78 8.41
CA LEU A 108 3.24 -2.40 8.72
C LEU A 108 4.31 -1.36 9.11
N VAL A 109 4.17 -0.08 8.72
CA VAL A 109 5.21 0.93 8.95
C VAL A 109 5.41 1.27 10.43
N TRP A 110 4.36 1.21 11.25
CA TRP A 110 4.47 1.42 12.70
C TRP A 110 4.68 0.12 13.48
N GLY A 111 4.24 -1.03 12.95
CA GLY A 111 4.57 -2.34 13.52
C GLY A 111 6.05 -2.70 13.39
N TYR A 112 6.73 -2.22 12.32
CA TYR A 112 8.11 -2.58 11.99
C TYR A 112 8.94 -1.37 11.50
N GLY A 113 8.86 -0.23 12.19
CA GLY A 113 9.48 1.02 11.72
C GLY A 113 10.98 0.95 11.38
N SER A 114 11.76 0.13 12.08
CA SER A 114 13.18 -0.08 11.78
C SER A 114 13.41 -0.77 10.43
N ALA A 115 12.51 -1.66 10.03
CA ALA A 115 12.56 -2.38 8.76
C ALA A 115 12.48 -1.44 7.56
N TYR A 116 11.58 -0.46 7.70
CA TYR A 116 11.16 0.42 6.62
C TYR A 116 11.83 1.78 6.67
N LYS A 117 12.78 2.01 7.58
CA LYS A 117 13.42 3.31 7.79
C LYS A 117 13.97 3.94 6.51
N ASN A 118 14.67 3.15 5.68
CA ASN A 118 15.26 3.64 4.43
C ASN A 118 14.18 3.97 3.40
N LEU A 119 13.21 3.07 3.21
CA LEU A 119 12.04 3.32 2.38
C LEU A 119 11.31 4.59 2.82
N LEU A 120 10.91 4.70 4.09
CA LEU A 120 10.18 5.84 4.65
C LEU A 120 10.93 7.16 4.44
N ARG A 121 12.27 7.16 4.59
CA ARG A 121 13.09 8.33 4.26
C ARG A 121 12.93 8.74 2.79
N ASP A 122 12.93 7.77 1.88
CA ASP A 122 12.81 8.02 0.44
C ASP A 122 11.38 8.43 0.03
N LEU A 123 10.35 8.07 0.80
CA LEU A 123 8.96 8.45 0.55
C LEU A 123 8.63 9.89 1.02
N ARG A 124 9.46 10.49 1.88
CA ARG A 124 9.20 11.83 2.43
C ARG A 124 9.06 12.88 1.32
N GLY A 125 8.08 13.76 1.48
CA GLY A 125 7.80 14.86 0.54
C GLY A 125 7.11 14.42 -0.75
N ARG A 126 6.78 13.13 -0.90
CA ARG A 126 5.97 12.61 -2.00
C ARG A 126 4.51 12.54 -1.57
N GLN A 127 3.60 12.58 -2.53
CA GLN A 127 2.19 12.33 -2.27
C GLN A 127 1.98 10.84 -1.94
N ILE A 128 1.27 10.57 -0.86
CA ILE A 128 0.97 9.21 -0.39
C ILE A 128 -0.53 8.93 -0.54
N VAL A 129 -0.86 7.90 -1.31
CA VAL A 129 -2.17 7.26 -1.27
C VAL A 129 -1.97 5.87 -0.72
N ALA A 130 -2.50 5.59 0.47
CA ALA A 130 -2.17 4.38 1.20
C ALA A 130 -3.40 3.59 1.62
N ALA A 131 -3.30 2.26 1.58
CA ALA A 131 -4.30 1.34 2.07
C ALA A 131 -3.85 0.75 3.40
N PHE A 132 -4.75 0.77 4.38
CA PHE A 132 -4.52 0.33 5.75
C PHE A 132 -5.61 -0.64 6.17
N ARG A 133 -5.25 -1.65 6.95
CA ARG A 133 -6.27 -2.43 7.67
C ARG A 133 -6.85 -1.65 8.84
N GLU A 134 -5.97 -1.08 9.63
CA GLU A 134 -6.22 -0.23 10.78
C GLU A 134 -5.27 0.95 10.65
N ILE A 135 -5.65 2.12 11.17
CA ILE A 135 -4.84 3.32 11.07
C ILE A 135 -4.59 3.90 12.45
N ASP A 136 -3.32 4.19 12.72
CA ASP A 136 -2.91 5.12 13.76
C ASP A 136 -2.74 6.49 13.09
N MET A 137 -3.65 7.41 13.39
CA MET A 137 -3.71 8.72 12.73
C MET A 137 -2.50 9.60 13.08
N ASP A 138 -2.00 9.50 14.32
CA ASP A 138 -0.85 10.29 14.77
C ASP A 138 0.42 9.78 14.09
N ALA A 139 0.58 8.45 14.02
CA ALA A 139 1.69 7.84 13.31
C ALA A 139 1.63 8.14 11.80
N ALA A 140 0.45 8.06 11.18
CA ALA A 140 0.26 8.37 9.77
C ALA A 140 0.60 9.84 9.46
N ALA A 141 0.12 10.78 10.26
CA ALA A 141 0.42 12.20 10.11
C ALA A 141 1.92 12.48 10.29
N LEU A 142 2.57 11.86 11.27
CA LEU A 142 4.00 11.99 11.51
C LEU A 142 4.86 11.46 10.34
N LEU A 143 4.44 10.35 9.73
CA LEU A 143 5.22 9.68 8.69
C LEU A 143 4.96 10.23 7.29
N PHE A 144 3.71 10.57 6.99
CA PHE A 144 3.25 10.89 5.64
C PHE A 144 2.67 12.31 5.50
N GLY A 145 2.43 13.00 6.62
CA GLY A 145 1.72 14.28 6.65
C GLY A 145 0.20 14.09 6.72
N ASP A 146 -0.52 15.21 6.78
CA ASP A 146 -1.98 15.21 6.80
C ASP A 146 -2.56 14.53 5.57
N GLY A 147 -3.67 13.82 5.75
CA GLY A 147 -4.32 13.09 4.67
C GLY A 147 -5.81 12.92 4.87
N PHE A 148 -6.53 12.75 3.76
CA PHE A 148 -7.96 12.52 3.75
C PHE A 148 -8.24 11.04 3.99
N VAL A 149 -8.97 10.72 5.06
CA VAL A 149 -9.25 9.33 5.46
C VAL A 149 -10.59 8.86 4.90
N ILE A 150 -10.59 7.68 4.30
CA ILE A 150 -11.78 7.02 3.75
C ILE A 150 -11.91 5.64 4.41
N TYR A 151 -12.99 5.46 5.15
CA TYR A 151 -13.29 4.18 5.79
C TYR A 151 -14.18 3.32 4.89
N LEU A 152 -13.68 2.15 4.50
CA LEU A 152 -14.43 1.12 3.82
C LEU A 152 -15.06 0.19 4.85
N LYS A 153 -16.38 0.07 4.83
CA LYS A 153 -17.10 -0.93 5.60
C LYS A 153 -16.95 -2.28 4.91
N GLY A 154 -16.42 -3.28 5.61
CA GLY A 154 -16.52 -4.67 5.21
C GLY A 154 -17.70 -5.35 5.91
N GLU A 155 -18.25 -6.39 5.31
CA GLU A 155 -18.86 -7.45 6.12
C GLU A 155 -17.77 -8.02 7.06
N PRO A 156 -18.08 -8.34 8.32
CA PRO A 156 -17.08 -8.83 9.27
C PRO A 156 -16.52 -10.16 8.78
N ALA A 157 -15.31 -10.13 8.20
CA ALA A 157 -14.53 -11.33 7.94
C ALA A 157 -13.97 -11.86 9.28
N GLU A 158 -13.91 -13.18 9.41
CA GLU A 158 -13.34 -13.89 10.56
C GLU A 158 -11.97 -13.34 10.98
N ALA A 159 -11.66 -13.52 12.27
CA ALA A 159 -10.57 -12.91 13.05
C ALA A 159 -9.29 -12.53 12.26
N PRO A 160 -8.68 -11.38 12.59
CA PRO A 160 -7.58 -10.81 11.81
C PRO A 160 -6.38 -11.75 11.71
N VAL A 161 -6.08 -12.25 10.52
CA VAL A 161 -4.80 -12.93 10.23
C VAL A 161 -3.70 -11.87 10.27
N ALA A 162 -2.83 -11.94 11.27
CA ALA A 162 -1.67 -11.06 11.40
C ALA A 162 -0.82 -11.15 10.11
N LYS A 163 -0.58 -10.01 9.47
CA LYS A 163 0.30 -9.91 8.31
C LYS A 163 1.73 -9.74 8.81
N SER A 164 2.60 -10.67 8.45
CA SER A 164 4.03 -10.59 8.72
C SER A 164 4.75 -10.28 7.41
N PRO A 165 5.61 -9.24 7.35
CA PRO A 165 6.37 -8.99 6.14
C PRO A 165 7.29 -10.17 5.84
N PHE A 166 7.45 -10.54 4.56
CA PHE A 166 8.18 -11.75 4.16
C PHE A 166 9.67 -11.74 4.54
N GLY A 167 10.23 -10.59 4.95
CA GLY A 167 11.59 -10.47 5.50
C GLY A 167 11.72 -10.76 7.00
N PHE A 168 10.59 -10.82 7.73
CA PHE A 168 10.55 -11.04 9.19
C PHE A 168 10.08 -12.43 9.59
N ALA A 169 9.63 -13.25 8.63
CA ALA A 169 9.20 -14.63 8.87
C ALA A 169 10.28 -15.54 9.51
N PHE A 170 11.54 -15.08 9.55
CA PHE A 170 12.68 -15.80 10.15
C PHE A 170 13.20 -15.18 11.45
N LEU A 171 12.75 -13.99 11.85
CA LEU A 171 13.30 -13.28 13.02
C LEU A 171 12.67 -13.69 14.35
N ASN A 172 11.61 -14.52 14.34
CA ASN A 172 10.90 -14.99 15.55
C ASN A 172 10.62 -16.50 15.57
N LYS A 173 11.35 -17.32 14.79
CA LYS A 173 11.29 -18.78 14.98
C LYS A 173 12.34 -19.18 16.02
N SER A 174 11.92 -19.27 17.29
CA SER A 174 12.52 -20.21 18.22
C SER A 174 12.31 -21.60 17.62
N ALA A 175 13.38 -22.19 17.08
CA ALA A 175 13.36 -23.59 16.68
C ALA A 175 13.44 -24.43 17.95
N GLU A 176 12.31 -24.98 18.40
CA GLU A 176 12.35 -26.17 19.25
C GLU A 176 12.80 -27.34 18.39
N ILE A 177 14.04 -27.77 18.60
CA ILE A 177 14.55 -29.04 18.07
C ILE A 177 14.10 -30.12 19.05
N ILE A 178 13.08 -30.89 18.68
CA ILE A 178 12.76 -32.15 19.35
C ILE A 178 13.65 -33.23 18.70
N VAL A 179 14.59 -33.76 19.47
CA VAL A 179 15.34 -34.96 19.11
C VAL A 179 14.46 -36.17 19.44
N ILE A 180 14.14 -36.99 18.43
CA ILE A 180 13.67 -38.37 18.60
C ILE A 180 14.75 -39.26 18.01
#